data_AF-A0A5E7UYJ3-F1
#
_entry.id   AF-A0A5E7UYJ3-F1
#
_cell.length_a   1.000
_cell.length_b   1.000
_cell.length_c   1.000
_cell.angle_alpha   90.00
_cell.angle_beta   90.00
_cell.angle_gamma   90.00
#
_symmetry.space_group_name_H-M   'P 1'
#
loop_
_entity.id
_entity.type
_entity.pdbx_description
1 polymer ?
#
loop_
_entity_poly.entity_id
_entity_poly.type
_entity_poly.pdbx_seq_one_letter_code
_entity_poly.pdbx_strand_id
1 'polypeptide(L)'
;MEVENPALRDCKTEVAGHELTCKTDQSVKQVTVKVKKVAVFFIGGAGDKEEYYQNEPPHHNVQNAWNQLSNRLSPEQKLDVNLPYISYKDVRGEKDIEKYVIRPLKGDKTVYLVIVGHSLGGWNGAHLTSILKERGYTVKMLVTLDPVGGGTGVWMFSDIYFTTPKPVADYWINILASPKEKDDSDTVASLGERWIMTSGPNINEAVSANHRQAGMLFASKLQSGKSACDIVYERVTQYLESKK
;
A
#
# COMPACT_ATOMS: atom_id res chain seq x y z
N MET A 1 -14.23 -25.47 90.94
CA MET A 1 -15.50 -25.28 90.19
C MET A 1 -15.12 -24.60 88.89
N GLU A 2 -15.00 -25.41 87.85
CA GLU A 2 -14.92 -24.97 86.47
C GLU A 2 -16.30 -24.48 86.01
N VAL A 3 -16.31 -23.45 85.17
CA VAL A 3 -17.44 -23.18 84.29
C VAL A 3 -16.86 -23.23 82.88
N GLU A 4 -17.12 -24.35 82.19
CA GLU A 4 -16.70 -24.59 80.81
C GLU A 4 -17.57 -23.80 79.83
N ASN A 5 -16.93 -23.22 78.81
CA ASN A 5 -17.59 -22.63 77.66
C ASN A 5 -17.74 -23.71 76.55
N PRO A 6 -18.96 -24.13 76.15
CA PRO A 6 -19.16 -25.39 75.40
C PRO A 6 -18.74 -25.40 73.92
N ALA A 7 -18.17 -24.32 73.38
CA ALA A 7 -17.91 -24.18 71.94
C ALA A 7 -16.43 -24.22 71.54
N LEU A 8 -15.52 -24.54 72.47
CA LEU A 8 -14.07 -24.63 72.22
C LEU A 8 -13.55 -26.05 72.49
N ARG A 9 -14.25 -27.07 71.97
CA ARG A 9 -13.74 -28.43 71.86
C ARG A 9 -13.74 -28.81 70.39
N ASP A 10 -12.57 -29.15 69.89
CA ASP A 10 -12.25 -29.57 68.53
C ASP A 10 -12.18 -28.47 67.47
N CYS A 11 -11.02 -27.81 67.41
CA CYS A 11 -10.32 -27.64 66.13
C CYS A 11 -8.82 -27.48 66.41
N LYS A 12 -8.07 -28.54 66.09
CA LYS A 12 -6.60 -28.51 66.01
C LYS A 12 -6.17 -27.47 64.98
N THR A 13 -5.06 -26.82 65.29
CA THR A 13 -4.30 -25.96 64.39
C THR A 13 -3.96 -26.74 63.11
N GLU A 14 -4.65 -26.45 62.02
CA GLU A 14 -4.19 -26.81 60.68
C GLU A 14 -3.76 -25.55 59.95
N VAL A 15 -2.52 -25.58 59.45
CA VAL A 15 -1.96 -24.59 58.54
C VAL A 15 -2.70 -24.73 57.22
N ALA A 16 -3.85 -24.05 57.10
CA ALA A 16 -4.56 -23.93 55.85
C ALA A 16 -3.89 -22.83 55.03
N GLY A 17 -3.08 -23.23 54.05
CA GLY A 17 -2.57 -22.34 53.03
C GLY A 17 -3.73 -21.58 52.39
N HIS A 18 -3.68 -20.24 52.45
CA HIS A 18 -4.59 -19.41 51.67
C HIS A 18 -4.20 -19.53 50.19
N GLU A 19 -4.90 -20.38 49.44
CA GLU A 19 -4.96 -20.26 47.98
C GLU A 19 -5.64 -18.92 47.67
N LEU A 20 -4.88 -17.98 47.11
CA LEU A 20 -5.33 -16.60 46.79
C LEU A 20 -6.27 -16.52 45.58
N THR A 21 -6.74 -17.65 45.03
CA THR A 21 -7.62 -17.68 43.86
C THR A 21 -8.54 -18.89 43.89
N CYS A 22 -9.85 -18.66 43.76
CA CYS A 22 -10.83 -19.72 43.51
C CYS A 22 -10.47 -20.51 42.24
N LYS A 23 -10.51 -21.85 42.30
CA LYS A 23 -10.20 -22.77 41.19
C LYS A 23 -11.17 -22.69 39.99
N THR A 24 -12.11 -21.75 40.00
CA THR A 24 -13.11 -21.54 38.94
C THR A 24 -12.80 -20.39 37.99
N ASP A 25 -11.71 -19.63 38.19
CA ASP A 25 -11.42 -18.44 37.38
C ASP A 25 -10.31 -18.63 36.33
N GLN A 26 -10.23 -19.84 35.74
CA GLN A 26 -9.34 -20.13 34.61
C GLN A 26 -9.99 -19.84 33.24
N SER A 27 -10.83 -18.80 33.13
CA SER A 27 -11.19 -18.32 31.81
C SER A 27 -9.99 -17.56 31.25
N VAL A 28 -9.16 -18.24 30.45
CA VAL A 28 -8.11 -17.61 29.66
C VAL A 28 -8.79 -16.55 28.80
N LYS A 29 -8.64 -15.27 29.17
CA LYS A 29 -9.11 -14.15 28.35
C LYS A 29 -8.38 -14.24 27.01
N GLN A 30 -9.06 -14.74 25.99
CA GLN A 30 -8.56 -14.73 24.62
C GLN A 30 -8.51 -13.27 24.17
N VAL A 31 -7.33 -12.67 24.22
CA VAL A 31 -7.08 -11.37 23.60
C VAL A 31 -6.98 -11.64 22.11
N THR A 32 -7.99 -11.22 21.34
CA THR A 32 -7.93 -11.24 19.88
C THR A 32 -6.88 -10.25 19.41
N VAL A 33 -5.67 -10.72 19.14
CA VAL A 33 -4.62 -9.90 18.51
C VAL A 33 -5.02 -9.70 17.06
N LYS A 34 -5.37 -8.45 16.70
CA LYS A 34 -5.69 -8.11 15.32
C LYS A 34 -4.40 -8.05 14.52
N VAL A 35 -4.17 -9.04 13.64
CA VAL A 35 -3.01 -9.07 12.74
C VAL A 35 -3.11 -7.89 11.79
N LYS A 36 -2.10 -7.03 11.83
CA LYS A 36 -1.99 -5.88 10.92
C LYS A 36 -1.54 -6.36 9.56
N LYS A 37 -2.26 -5.95 8.52
CA LYS A 37 -1.93 -6.27 7.13
C LYS A 37 -1.71 -4.99 6.32
N VAL A 38 -0.75 -5.07 5.40
CA VAL A 38 -0.42 -4.02 4.46
C VAL A 38 -0.56 -4.58 3.05
N ALA A 39 -1.08 -3.78 2.14
CA ALA A 39 -1.04 -4.09 0.71
C ALA A 39 -0.46 -2.89 -0.04
N VAL A 40 0.63 -3.11 -0.78
CA VAL A 40 1.24 -2.11 -1.66
C VAL A 40 1.10 -2.58 -3.10
N PHE A 41 0.14 -2.00 -3.82
CA PHE A 41 -0.07 -2.31 -5.23
C PHE A 41 0.94 -1.55 -6.08
N PHE A 42 1.70 -2.27 -6.89
CA PHE A 42 2.55 -1.71 -7.94
C PHE A 42 1.84 -1.90 -9.28
N ILE A 43 1.44 -0.78 -9.90
CA ILE A 43 0.64 -0.75 -11.12
C ILE A 43 1.51 -0.25 -12.27
N GLY A 44 1.81 -1.15 -13.21
CA GLY A 44 2.64 -0.85 -14.38
C GLY A 44 1.90 -0.10 -15.46
N GLY A 45 2.64 0.62 -16.31
CA GLY A 45 2.10 1.32 -17.48
C GLY A 45 1.84 0.43 -18.69
N ALA A 46 1.62 1.05 -19.85
CA ALA A 46 1.62 0.34 -21.13
C ALA A 46 2.94 -0.40 -21.33
N GLY A 47 2.87 -1.66 -21.78
CA GLY A 47 4.06 -2.47 -22.06
C GLY A 47 4.75 -3.01 -20.81
N ASP A 48 4.25 -2.78 -19.58
CA ASP A 48 4.99 -3.14 -18.36
C ASP A 48 4.85 -4.64 -18.01
N LYS A 49 3.61 -5.14 -18.00
CA LYS A 49 3.27 -6.53 -17.64
C LYS A 49 2.84 -7.38 -18.84
N GLU A 50 2.49 -6.71 -19.93
CA GLU A 50 2.05 -7.32 -21.17
C GLU A 50 2.61 -6.55 -22.36
N GLU A 51 2.66 -7.20 -23.53
CA GLU A 51 3.00 -6.53 -24.77
C GLU A 51 1.97 -5.41 -25.08
N TYR A 52 2.43 -4.34 -25.71
CA TYR A 52 1.58 -3.20 -26.04
C TYR A 52 1.63 -2.82 -27.52
N TYR A 53 2.79 -2.42 -28.02
CA TYR A 53 2.99 -2.02 -29.40
C TYR A 53 4.06 -2.92 -30.05
N GLN A 54 3.84 -3.31 -31.32
CA GLN A 54 4.83 -4.03 -32.15
C GLN A 54 5.39 -5.36 -31.61
N ASN A 55 4.65 -6.06 -30.73
CA ASN A 55 5.11 -7.30 -30.08
C ASN A 55 6.41 -7.11 -29.28
N GLU A 56 6.67 -5.91 -28.77
CA GLU A 56 7.78 -5.71 -27.84
C GLU A 56 7.51 -6.47 -26.53
N PRO A 57 8.53 -7.17 -25.98
CA PRO A 57 8.37 -7.90 -24.73
C PRO A 57 8.10 -6.94 -23.57
N PRO A 58 7.42 -7.40 -22.51
CA PRO A 58 7.13 -6.55 -21.36
C PRO A 58 8.40 -5.93 -20.74
N HIS A 59 8.35 -4.64 -20.44
CA HIS A 59 9.49 -3.87 -19.96
C HIS A 59 9.74 -3.99 -18.45
N HIS A 60 8.71 -4.39 -17.68
CA HIS A 60 8.80 -4.58 -16.23
C HIS A 60 9.31 -3.34 -15.46
N ASN A 61 8.99 -2.13 -15.94
CA ASN A 61 9.52 -0.89 -15.39
C ASN A 61 9.16 -0.72 -13.91
N VAL A 62 7.88 -0.88 -13.56
CA VAL A 62 7.40 -0.75 -12.17
C VAL A 62 7.95 -1.85 -11.26
N GLN A 63 8.36 -3.00 -11.81
CA GLN A 63 9.01 -4.06 -11.03
C GLN A 63 10.33 -3.59 -10.41
N ASN A 64 11.03 -2.63 -11.04
CA ASN A 64 12.19 -1.99 -10.44
C ASN A 64 11.80 -1.20 -9.18
N ALA A 65 10.69 -0.48 -9.17
CA ALA A 65 10.19 0.21 -7.98
C ALA A 65 9.71 -0.79 -6.90
N TRP A 66 9.08 -1.89 -7.32
CA TRP A 66 8.71 -3.00 -6.44
C TRP A 66 9.94 -3.58 -5.71
N ASN A 67 11.04 -3.82 -6.46
CA ASN A 67 12.29 -4.33 -5.91
C ASN A 67 12.89 -3.37 -4.86
N GLN A 68 12.81 -2.06 -5.09
CA GLN A 68 13.30 -1.05 -4.14
C GLN A 68 12.61 -1.15 -2.77
N LEU A 69 11.30 -1.39 -2.73
CA LEU A 69 10.57 -1.55 -1.46
C LEU A 69 10.79 -2.95 -0.87
N SER A 70 10.63 -4.00 -1.69
CA SER A 70 10.71 -5.39 -1.25
C SER A 70 12.06 -5.75 -0.62
N ASN A 71 13.15 -5.19 -1.15
CA ASN A 71 14.50 -5.41 -0.61
C ASN A 71 14.74 -4.76 0.75
N ARG A 72 13.90 -3.80 1.15
CA ARG A 72 14.00 -3.12 2.45
C ARG A 72 13.19 -3.79 3.55
N LEU A 73 12.21 -4.62 3.18
CA LEU A 73 11.37 -5.32 4.14
C LEU A 73 12.15 -6.47 4.80
N SER A 74 12.05 -6.57 6.13
CA SER A 74 12.56 -7.72 6.87
C SER A 74 11.78 -9.00 6.52
N PRO A 75 12.34 -10.20 6.78
CA PRO A 75 11.62 -11.46 6.58
C PRO A 75 10.26 -11.49 7.29
N GLU A 76 10.16 -10.92 8.49
CA GLU A 76 8.92 -10.85 9.27
C GLU A 76 7.92 -9.89 8.61
N GLN A 77 8.38 -8.71 8.16
CA GLN A 77 7.51 -7.75 7.47
C GLN A 77 6.94 -8.34 6.17
N LYS A 78 7.69 -9.18 5.46
CA LYS A 78 7.22 -9.84 4.23
C LYS A 78 6.05 -10.82 4.45
N LEU A 79 5.80 -11.26 5.68
CA LEU A 79 4.63 -12.07 6.02
C LEU A 79 3.34 -11.23 6.13
N ASP A 80 3.47 -9.97 6.51
CA ASP A 80 2.36 -9.04 6.77
C ASP A 80 2.12 -8.04 5.63
N VAL A 81 3.10 -7.87 4.73
CA VAL A 81 3.05 -6.96 3.59
C VAL A 81 2.85 -7.74 2.29
N ASN A 82 1.68 -7.59 1.68
CA ASN A 82 1.43 -8.05 0.33
C ASN A 82 1.90 -6.99 -0.69
N LEU A 83 2.63 -7.40 -1.73
CA LEU A 83 3.12 -6.51 -2.77
C LEU A 83 2.63 -6.93 -4.18
N PRO A 84 1.33 -6.79 -4.52
CA PRO A 84 0.84 -7.18 -5.84
C PRO A 84 1.46 -6.34 -6.95
N TYR A 85 1.96 -7.00 -7.99
CA TYR A 85 2.39 -6.37 -9.25
C TYR A 85 1.35 -6.63 -10.35
N ILE A 86 0.69 -5.57 -10.81
CA ILE A 86 -0.46 -5.63 -11.72
C ILE A 86 -0.35 -4.63 -12.88
N SER A 87 -1.08 -4.89 -13.95
CA SER A 87 -1.15 -4.00 -15.12
C SER A 87 -2.09 -2.83 -14.84
N TYR A 88 -1.93 -1.71 -15.55
CA TYR A 88 -2.91 -0.63 -15.56
C TYR A 88 -4.31 -1.11 -16.00
N LYS A 89 -4.41 -2.16 -16.81
CA LYS A 89 -5.69 -2.76 -17.25
C LYS A 89 -6.39 -3.50 -16.11
N ASP A 90 -5.62 -4.11 -15.21
CA ASP A 90 -6.13 -4.90 -14.08
C ASP A 90 -6.91 -4.04 -13.05
N VAL A 91 -6.82 -2.71 -13.15
CA VAL A 91 -7.47 -1.74 -12.26
C VAL A 91 -8.51 -0.88 -12.99
N ARG A 92 -8.95 -1.33 -14.17
CA ARG A 92 -10.00 -0.69 -14.95
C ARG A 92 -11.21 -1.60 -15.07
N GLY A 93 -12.36 -1.07 -14.65
CA GLY A 93 -13.62 -1.80 -14.73
C GLY A 93 -13.87 -2.72 -13.54
N GLU A 94 -15.16 -2.96 -13.29
CA GLU A 94 -15.64 -3.63 -12.07
C GLU A 94 -15.06 -5.04 -11.87
N LYS A 95 -15.05 -5.84 -12.94
CA LYS A 95 -14.65 -7.26 -12.89
C LYS A 95 -13.15 -7.42 -12.59
N ASP A 96 -12.32 -6.59 -13.19
CA ASP A 96 -10.86 -6.65 -13.01
C ASP A 96 -10.46 -6.12 -11.65
N ILE A 97 -11.05 -5.01 -11.19
CA ILE A 97 -10.86 -4.51 -9.83
C ILE A 97 -11.25 -5.58 -8.80
N GLU A 98 -12.38 -6.25 -8.99
CA GLU A 98 -12.81 -7.33 -8.10
C GLU A 98 -11.82 -8.50 -8.09
N LYS A 99 -11.28 -8.88 -9.24
CA LYS A 99 -10.34 -10.00 -9.40
C LYS A 99 -8.95 -9.68 -8.84
N TYR A 100 -8.38 -8.53 -9.18
CA TYR A 100 -6.97 -8.22 -8.96
C TYR A 100 -6.72 -7.32 -7.75
N VAL A 101 -7.74 -6.63 -7.24
CA VAL A 101 -7.60 -5.74 -6.07
C VAL A 101 -8.43 -6.26 -4.90
N ILE A 102 -9.75 -6.42 -5.05
CA ILE A 102 -10.64 -6.70 -3.91
C ILE A 102 -10.48 -8.13 -3.36
N ARG A 103 -10.48 -9.14 -4.23
CA ARG A 103 -10.29 -10.55 -3.82
C ARG A 103 -8.95 -10.77 -3.07
N PRO A 104 -7.80 -10.24 -3.53
CA PRO A 104 -6.55 -10.30 -2.77
C PRO A 104 -6.61 -9.67 -1.38
N LEU A 105 -7.43 -8.63 -1.19
CA LEU A 105 -7.66 -8.02 0.11
C LEU A 105 -8.60 -8.86 1.00
N LYS A 106 -9.22 -9.92 0.48
CA LYS A 106 -10.12 -10.84 1.21
C LYS A 106 -11.25 -10.12 1.96
N GLY A 107 -11.72 -9.00 1.42
CA GLY A 107 -12.74 -8.17 2.06
C GLY A 107 -12.28 -7.38 3.30
N ASP A 108 -11.00 -7.45 3.70
CA ASP A 108 -10.47 -6.72 4.86
C ASP A 108 -10.35 -5.22 4.56
N LYS A 109 -11.33 -4.44 5.02
CA LYS A 109 -11.37 -2.97 4.86
C LYS A 109 -10.36 -2.24 5.75
N THR A 110 -9.68 -2.96 6.65
CA THR A 110 -8.73 -2.38 7.61
C THR A 110 -7.27 -2.52 7.20
N VAL A 111 -7.03 -3.13 6.03
CA VAL A 111 -5.71 -3.19 5.41
C VAL A 111 -5.12 -1.79 5.21
N TYR A 112 -3.84 -1.63 5.51
CA TYR A 112 -3.10 -0.42 5.19
C TYR A 112 -2.76 -0.44 3.70
N LEU A 113 -3.49 0.37 2.92
CA LEU A 113 -3.45 0.29 1.46
C LEU A 113 -2.59 1.40 0.86
N VAL A 114 -1.58 1.00 0.09
CA VAL A 114 -0.71 1.89 -0.68
C VAL A 114 -0.84 1.54 -2.16
N ILE A 115 -0.88 2.55 -3.01
CA ILE A 115 -0.88 2.40 -4.47
C ILE A 115 0.35 3.14 -5.02
N VAL A 116 1.17 2.44 -5.79
CA VAL A 116 2.31 2.99 -6.53
C VAL A 116 2.06 2.71 -8.01
N GLY A 117 1.74 3.75 -8.77
CA GLY A 117 1.43 3.63 -10.20
C GLY A 117 2.45 4.36 -11.06
N HIS A 118 2.95 3.69 -12.10
CA HIS A 118 3.86 4.27 -13.09
C HIS A 118 3.13 4.52 -14.42
N SER A 119 3.39 5.66 -15.07
CA SER A 119 2.83 5.94 -16.40
C SER A 119 1.29 5.81 -16.43
N LEU A 120 0.70 5.01 -17.32
CA LEU A 120 -0.75 4.72 -17.34
C LEU A 120 -1.25 4.07 -16.03
N GLY A 121 -0.39 3.30 -15.36
CA GLY A 121 -0.66 2.74 -14.05
C GLY A 121 -0.79 3.82 -12.97
N GLY A 122 -0.08 4.95 -13.13
CA GLY A 122 -0.26 6.15 -12.31
C GLY A 122 -1.65 6.77 -12.50
N TRP A 123 -2.12 6.86 -13.75
CA TRP A 123 -3.44 7.40 -14.08
C TRP A 123 -4.59 6.50 -13.60
N ASN A 124 -4.56 5.22 -13.94
CA ASN A 124 -5.62 4.30 -13.48
C ASN A 124 -5.54 4.04 -11.97
N GLY A 125 -4.34 3.98 -11.40
CA GLY A 125 -4.16 3.88 -9.94
C GLY A 125 -4.73 5.08 -9.20
N ALA A 126 -4.62 6.27 -9.76
CA ALA A 126 -5.23 7.48 -9.24
C ALA A 126 -6.77 7.41 -9.24
N HIS A 127 -7.40 6.90 -10.32
CA HIS A 127 -8.85 6.62 -10.34
C HIS A 127 -9.27 5.54 -9.36
N LEU A 128 -8.47 4.47 -9.24
CA LEU A 128 -8.73 3.35 -8.33
C LEU A 128 -8.91 3.83 -6.90
N THR A 129 -8.22 4.90 -6.47
CA THR A 129 -8.39 5.45 -5.11
C THR A 129 -9.82 5.86 -4.79
N SER A 130 -10.52 6.52 -5.73
CA SER A 130 -11.92 6.92 -5.56
C SER A 130 -12.85 5.71 -5.54
N ILE A 131 -12.63 4.74 -6.44
CA ILE A 131 -13.43 3.50 -6.50
C ILE A 131 -13.29 2.71 -5.18
N LEU A 132 -12.07 2.62 -4.65
CA LEU A 132 -11.81 1.96 -3.37
C LEU A 132 -12.48 2.67 -2.21
N LYS A 133 -12.50 4.01 -2.23
CA LYS A 133 -13.21 4.81 -1.23
C LYS A 133 -14.71 4.53 -1.24
N GLU A 134 -15.34 4.49 -2.42
CA GLU A 134 -16.75 4.15 -2.59
C GLU A 134 -17.06 2.74 -2.08
N ARG A 135 -16.11 1.82 -2.19
CA ARG A 135 -16.20 0.44 -1.67
C ARG A 135 -15.78 0.30 -0.19
N GLY A 136 -15.60 1.40 0.52
CA GLY A 136 -15.31 1.42 1.96
C GLY A 136 -13.86 1.09 2.35
N TYR A 137 -12.92 1.06 1.40
CA TYR A 137 -11.49 1.01 1.71
C TYR A 137 -10.94 2.41 1.93
N THR A 138 -9.80 2.49 2.62
CA THR A 138 -9.05 3.74 2.77
C THR A 138 -7.67 3.57 2.17
N VAL A 139 -7.37 4.33 1.10
CA VAL A 139 -6.02 4.41 0.55
C VAL A 139 -5.19 5.34 1.43
N LYS A 140 -4.20 4.77 2.11
CA LYS A 140 -3.31 5.50 3.01
C LYS A 140 -2.26 6.30 2.27
N MET A 141 -1.80 5.78 1.13
CA MET A 141 -0.84 6.46 0.29
C MET A 141 -1.10 6.20 -1.19
N LEU A 142 -1.05 7.26 -1.99
CA LEU A 142 -0.91 7.19 -3.44
C LEU A 142 0.47 7.72 -3.84
N VAL A 143 1.17 7.01 -4.70
CA VAL A 143 2.41 7.43 -5.34
C VAL A 143 2.23 7.33 -6.85
N THR A 144 2.34 8.45 -7.55
CA THR A 144 2.30 8.50 -9.01
C THR A 144 3.69 8.79 -9.56
N LEU A 145 4.22 7.89 -10.38
CA LEU A 145 5.54 7.96 -10.99
C LEU A 145 5.39 8.29 -12.47
N ASP A 146 5.65 9.55 -12.79
CA ASP A 146 5.49 10.16 -14.11
C ASP A 146 4.18 9.75 -14.81
N PRO A 147 3.01 10.05 -14.21
CA PRO A 147 1.73 9.57 -14.71
C PRO A 147 1.40 10.15 -16.09
N VAL A 148 0.85 9.32 -16.98
CA VAL A 148 0.41 9.70 -18.33
C VAL A 148 -1.01 9.24 -18.57
N GLY A 149 -1.75 9.91 -19.46
CA GLY A 149 -3.17 9.64 -19.70
C GLY A 149 -4.03 10.89 -19.80
N GLY A 150 -3.45 12.09 -19.82
CA GLY A 150 -4.18 13.35 -19.96
C GLY A 150 -4.85 13.53 -21.33
N GLY A 151 -4.36 12.82 -22.35
CA GLY A 151 -4.67 13.07 -23.74
C GLY A 151 -5.74 12.19 -24.31
N THR A 152 -6.63 12.81 -25.10
CA THR A 152 -7.76 12.15 -25.75
C THR A 152 -7.32 11.08 -26.76
N GLY A 153 -6.11 11.19 -27.32
CA GLY A 153 -5.55 10.17 -28.22
C GLY A 153 -5.20 8.87 -27.48
N VAL A 154 -4.66 8.97 -26.26
CA VAL A 154 -4.33 7.79 -25.43
C VAL A 154 -5.60 7.08 -24.97
N TRP A 155 -6.66 7.83 -24.69
CA TRP A 155 -7.97 7.28 -24.33
C TRP A 155 -8.53 6.35 -25.42
N MET A 156 -8.26 6.63 -26.69
CA MET A 156 -8.82 5.85 -27.79
C MET A 156 -8.17 4.47 -27.97
N PHE A 157 -6.91 4.31 -27.53
CA PHE A 157 -6.12 3.10 -27.80
C PHE A 157 -5.64 2.38 -26.53
N SER A 158 -5.79 2.99 -25.36
CA SER A 158 -5.41 2.40 -24.08
C SER A 158 -6.62 2.16 -23.19
N ASP A 159 -6.57 1.08 -22.41
CA ASP A 159 -7.59 0.74 -21.43
C ASP A 159 -7.43 1.64 -20.18
N ILE A 160 -7.73 2.94 -20.31
CA ILE A 160 -7.62 3.96 -19.24
C ILE A 160 -8.86 4.82 -19.09
N TYR A 161 -9.12 5.33 -17.89
CA TYR A 161 -10.30 6.18 -17.64
C TYR A 161 -10.24 7.48 -18.44
N PHE A 162 -11.35 7.84 -19.10
CA PHE A 162 -11.44 8.98 -20.03
C PHE A 162 -11.77 10.30 -19.33
N THR A 163 -11.41 10.41 -18.06
CA THR A 163 -11.62 11.59 -17.24
C THR A 163 -10.37 11.81 -16.40
N THR A 164 -10.06 13.07 -16.09
CA THR A 164 -8.97 13.37 -15.17
C THR A 164 -9.26 12.72 -13.81
N PRO A 165 -8.31 11.97 -13.22
CA PRO A 165 -8.52 11.36 -11.91
C PRO A 165 -8.78 12.42 -10.84
N LYS A 166 -9.62 12.07 -9.87
CA LYS A 166 -9.80 12.83 -8.63
C LYS A 166 -9.36 11.96 -7.46
N PRO A 167 -8.06 11.95 -7.10
CA PRO A 167 -7.57 10.97 -6.16
C PRO A 167 -8.09 11.20 -4.75
N VAL A 168 -8.36 10.10 -4.03
CA VAL A 168 -8.78 10.09 -2.64
C VAL A 168 -7.83 9.21 -1.84
N ALA A 169 -6.78 9.82 -1.30
CA ALA A 169 -5.82 9.16 -0.43
C ALA A 169 -5.44 10.07 0.75
N ASP A 170 -5.09 9.48 1.90
CA ASP A 170 -4.67 10.25 3.08
C ASP A 170 -3.34 11.00 2.84
N TYR A 171 -2.50 10.48 1.94
CA TYR A 171 -1.25 11.12 1.54
C TYR A 171 -0.92 10.79 0.07
N TRP A 172 -0.48 11.78 -0.69
CA TRP A 172 -0.20 11.64 -2.11
C TRP A 172 1.15 12.26 -2.49
N ILE A 173 2.00 11.45 -3.11
CA ILE A 173 3.28 11.84 -3.69
C ILE A 173 3.19 11.72 -5.21
N ASN A 174 3.49 12.79 -5.93
CA ASN A 174 3.65 12.79 -7.38
C ASN A 174 5.10 13.11 -7.75
N ILE A 175 5.72 12.25 -8.54
CA ILE A 175 7.09 12.42 -9.03
C ILE A 175 7.07 12.47 -10.56
N LEU A 176 7.57 13.55 -11.16
CA LEU A 176 7.71 13.70 -12.61
C LEU A 176 9.13 13.35 -13.07
N ALA A 177 9.24 12.77 -14.27
CA ALA A 177 10.51 12.55 -14.94
C ALA A 177 11.00 13.87 -15.58
N SER A 178 12.22 14.28 -15.25
CA SER A 178 12.89 15.47 -15.80
C SER A 178 14.35 15.13 -16.17
N PRO A 179 14.56 14.29 -17.20
CA PRO A 179 15.89 13.84 -17.53
C PRO A 179 16.75 14.93 -18.16
N LYS A 180 18.07 14.83 -17.94
CA LYS A 180 19.06 15.71 -18.59
C LYS A 180 19.22 15.38 -20.08
N GLU A 181 19.14 14.10 -20.42
CA GLU A 181 19.15 13.58 -21.78
C GLU A 181 17.89 12.73 -21.97
N LYS A 182 17.02 13.16 -22.88
CA LYS A 182 15.74 12.47 -23.15
C LYS A 182 15.99 11.18 -23.92
N ASP A 183 15.14 10.18 -23.69
CA ASP A 183 15.05 9.01 -24.56
C ASP A 183 13.63 8.79 -25.08
N ASP A 184 13.44 7.73 -25.86
CA ASP A 184 12.17 7.42 -26.53
C ASP A 184 10.99 7.31 -25.55
N SER A 185 11.25 6.92 -24.29
CA SER A 185 10.20 6.82 -23.27
C SER A 185 9.67 8.19 -22.84
N ASP A 186 10.50 9.25 -22.89
CA ASP A 186 10.08 10.62 -22.59
C ASP A 186 9.24 11.22 -23.72
N THR A 187 9.48 10.76 -24.96
CA THR A 187 8.62 11.06 -26.11
C THR A 187 7.27 10.36 -25.95
N VAL A 188 7.24 9.09 -25.51
CA VAL A 188 5.99 8.39 -25.17
C VAL A 188 5.24 9.09 -24.03
N ALA A 189 5.93 9.62 -23.02
CA ALA A 189 5.27 10.38 -21.95
C ALA A 189 4.69 11.72 -22.44
N SER A 190 5.38 12.37 -23.37
CA SER A 190 4.93 13.62 -23.99
C SER A 190 3.74 13.39 -24.93
N LEU A 191 3.77 12.33 -25.75
CA LEU A 191 2.66 11.87 -26.60
C LEU A 191 1.49 11.31 -25.79
N GLY A 192 1.79 10.72 -24.64
CA GLY A 192 0.84 10.22 -23.66
C GLY A 192 0.11 11.31 -22.89
N GLU A 193 0.43 12.58 -23.16
CA GLU A 193 0.05 13.77 -22.41
C GLU A 193 0.20 13.55 -20.91
N ARG A 194 1.47 13.57 -20.48
CA ARG A 194 1.87 13.55 -19.07
C ARG A 194 0.92 14.40 -18.23
N TRP A 195 0.42 13.81 -17.15
CA TRP A 195 -0.48 14.48 -16.25
C TRP A 195 0.31 15.42 -15.34
N ILE A 196 0.39 16.69 -15.74
CA ILE A 196 1.04 17.74 -14.96
C ILE A 196 0.04 18.30 -13.95
N MET A 197 0.14 17.89 -12.69
CA MET A 197 -0.73 18.40 -11.63
C MET A 197 -0.21 19.72 -11.07
N THR A 198 -1.12 20.68 -10.86
CA THR A 198 -0.84 21.95 -10.17
C THR A 198 -1.34 21.97 -8.73
N SER A 199 -2.16 21.00 -8.33
CA SER A 199 -2.72 20.88 -6.98
C SER A 199 -3.12 19.43 -6.67
N GLY A 200 -3.29 19.10 -5.39
CA GLY A 200 -3.72 17.78 -4.92
C GLY A 200 -2.64 17.01 -4.15
N PRO A 201 -1.48 16.68 -4.78
CA PRO A 201 -0.42 15.95 -4.09
C PRO A 201 0.14 16.73 -2.89
N ASN A 202 0.49 16.01 -1.82
CA ASN A 202 1.22 16.55 -0.69
C ASN A 202 2.69 16.83 -1.06
N ILE A 203 3.24 16.04 -1.97
CA ILE A 203 4.56 16.24 -2.57
C ILE A 203 4.39 16.18 -4.08
N ASN A 204 4.89 17.18 -4.79
CA ASN A 204 4.84 17.25 -6.25
C ASN A 204 6.20 17.74 -6.75
N GLU A 205 7.07 16.81 -7.13
CA GLU A 205 8.46 17.10 -7.47
C GLU A 205 8.86 16.43 -8.78
N ALA A 206 9.94 16.90 -9.38
CA ALA A 206 10.53 16.29 -10.56
C ALA A 206 11.96 15.82 -10.25
N VAL A 207 12.38 14.70 -10.82
CA VAL A 207 13.71 14.14 -10.60
C VAL A 207 14.42 13.85 -11.92
N SER A 208 15.76 13.86 -11.88
CA SER A 208 16.61 13.59 -13.04
C SER A 208 16.62 12.10 -13.40
N ALA A 209 15.54 11.62 -13.99
CA ALA A 209 15.35 10.27 -14.50
C ALA A 209 14.45 10.30 -15.75
N ASN A 210 14.60 9.31 -16.62
CA ASN A 210 13.74 9.11 -17.79
C ASN A 210 12.41 8.45 -17.39
N HIS A 211 11.38 8.64 -18.21
CA HIS A 211 10.04 8.10 -17.98
C HIS A 211 10.06 6.59 -17.63
N ARG A 212 10.78 5.75 -18.38
CA ARG A 212 10.82 4.29 -18.11
C ARG A 212 11.45 3.90 -16.77
N GLN A 213 12.21 4.79 -16.12
CA GLN A 213 13.02 4.46 -14.95
C GLN A 213 12.20 4.54 -13.65
N ALA A 214 11.10 3.80 -13.56
CA ALA A 214 10.20 3.83 -12.39
C ALA A 214 10.93 3.56 -11.07
N GLY A 215 11.92 2.67 -11.05
CA GLY A 215 12.77 2.45 -9.87
C GLY A 215 13.54 3.71 -9.45
N MET A 216 14.09 4.48 -10.39
CA MET A 216 14.77 5.74 -10.09
C MET A 216 13.79 6.82 -9.66
N LEU A 217 12.62 6.94 -10.32
CA LEU A 217 11.57 7.87 -9.90
C LEU A 217 11.15 7.60 -8.45
N PHE A 218 11.05 6.34 -8.06
CA PHE A 218 10.65 5.96 -6.71
C PHE A 218 11.75 6.13 -5.65
N ALA A 219 13.01 5.91 -6.02
CA ALA A 219 14.15 5.89 -5.08
C ALA A 219 15.00 7.18 -5.06
N SER A 220 14.80 8.10 -6.01
CA SER A 220 15.54 9.37 -6.05
C SER A 220 15.20 10.25 -4.85
N LYS A 221 16.21 10.93 -4.30
CA LYS A 221 16.00 11.88 -3.19
C LYS A 221 15.24 13.10 -3.68
N LEU A 222 14.22 13.46 -2.91
CA LEU A 222 13.42 14.66 -3.07
C LEU A 222 14.06 15.82 -2.29
N GLN A 223 13.48 17.02 -2.38
CA GLN A 223 13.96 18.20 -1.64
C GLN A 223 14.03 17.96 -0.13
N SER A 224 13.15 17.11 0.40
CA SER A 224 13.14 16.70 1.81
C SER A 224 14.31 15.80 2.24
N GLY A 225 15.17 15.36 1.30
CA GLY A 225 16.23 14.38 1.54
C GLY A 225 15.74 12.92 1.63
N LYS A 226 14.44 12.69 1.55
CA LYS A 226 13.82 11.35 1.46
C LYS A 226 13.33 11.10 0.03
N SER A 227 13.35 9.84 -0.40
CA SER A 227 12.69 9.40 -1.62
C SER A 227 11.23 9.03 -1.36
N ALA A 228 10.44 8.86 -2.43
CA ALA A 228 9.08 8.32 -2.28
C ALA A 228 9.11 6.91 -1.65
N CYS A 229 10.11 6.09 -2.01
CA CYS A 229 10.36 4.78 -1.40
C CYS A 229 10.66 4.87 0.10
N ASP A 230 11.48 5.85 0.53
CA ASP A 230 11.76 6.09 1.95
C ASP A 230 10.48 6.40 2.72
N ILE A 231 9.65 7.29 2.19
CA ILE A 231 8.41 7.72 2.86
C ILE A 231 7.41 6.55 2.95
N VAL A 232 7.26 5.75 1.88
CA VAL A 232 6.40 4.56 1.89
C VAL A 232 6.91 3.53 2.90
N TYR A 233 8.20 3.21 2.87
CA TYR A 233 8.81 2.25 3.78
C TYR A 233 8.62 2.66 5.24
N GLU A 234 8.97 3.90 5.59
CA GLU A 234 8.84 4.40 6.96
C GLU A 234 7.40 4.33 7.47
N ARG A 235 6.41 4.72 6.65
CA ARG A 235 5.00 4.69 7.04
C ARG A 235 4.45 3.28 7.18
N VAL A 236 4.86 2.36 6.30
CA VAL A 236 4.53 0.94 6.39
C VAL A 236 5.11 0.34 7.68
N THR A 237 6.38 0.60 7.96
CA THR A 237 7.07 0.12 9.17
C THR A 237 6.41 0.68 10.43
N GLN A 238 6.17 1.99 10.50
CA GLN A 238 5.45 2.62 11.63
C GLN A 238 4.05 2.02 11.83
N TYR A 239 3.33 1.72 10.76
CA TYR A 239 2.04 1.04 10.87
C TYR A 239 2.17 -0.36 11.47
N LEU A 240 3.12 -1.17 11.00
CA LEU A 240 3.34 -2.53 11.51
C LEU A 240 3.82 -2.55 12.97
N GLU A 241 4.57 -1.55 13.38
CA GLU A 241 5.17 -1.45 14.73
C GLU A 241 4.25 -0.75 15.76
N SER A 242 3.34 0.11 15.32
CA SER A 242 2.48 0.88 16.23
C SER A 242 1.59 -0.04 17.08
N LYS A 243 1.89 -0.19 18.38
CA LYS A 243 1.12 -1.04 19.32
C LYS A 243 0.73 -2.41 18.75
N LYS A 244 1.73 -3.29 18.62
CA LYS A 244 1.52 -4.72 18.89
C LYS A 244 1.04 -4.90 20.33
#